data_AF-A0A652JY00-F1
#
_entry.id   AF-A0A652JY00-F1
#
_cell.length_a   1.000
_cell.length_b   1.000
_cell.length_c   1.000
_cell.angle_alpha   90.00
_cell.angle_beta   90.00
_cell.angle_gamma   90.00
#
_symmetry.space_group_name_H-M   'P 1'
#
loop_
_entity.id
_entity.type
_entity.pdbx_description
1 polymer ?
#
loop_
_entity_poly.entity_id
_entity_poly.type
_entity_poly.pdbx_seq_one_letter_code
_entity_poly.pdbx_strand_id
1 'polypeptide(L)'
;MAVDEGARSVTVTPGRAAQELELGRDEFRLAIQLGLVRTVPAGESGRRRVERDELDRLKAAPDFPAGLRDRVHAIGTADAAALLEISPERFTRLARTGHVSPVRFSLNRYRAVVWTYLAEDVAALGRTCPALLTGRLPLELRERLAAQEDLRPRNWRARRLGVLLRATDDPWAQAAAMASMLDPVQVAEVVDDPYERAHLDRLRPPEPPGTPVRAPARDIAERLARADDPDEILWHRLSLALALDEARTRGPAPHPGDAGPGREREESPEPWVPVRRRTPRRPVLRAAPSLPPGPPPSPAESAPPRPSTPPGPVLVPAVRAAAIERPPSRAAARAGLLARLRRRRTGGGRGRGRKRPVSWP
;
A
#
# COMPACT_ATOMS: atom_id res chain seq x y z
N MET A 1 -4.83 -46.08 26.29
CA MET A 1 -4.41 -45.59 24.95
C MET A 1 -5.50 -44.66 24.45
N ALA A 2 -5.45 -43.40 24.87
CA ALA A 2 -6.37 -42.35 24.44
C ALA A 2 -5.70 -41.62 23.27
N VAL A 3 -6.30 -41.65 22.09
CA VAL A 3 -5.78 -40.98 20.90
C VAL A 3 -6.59 -39.71 20.71
N ASP A 4 -5.84 -38.61 20.75
CA ASP A 4 -6.19 -37.20 20.64
C ASP A 4 -7.23 -36.90 19.55
N GLU A 5 -8.43 -36.52 19.99
CA GLU A 5 -9.51 -36.05 19.14
C GLU A 5 -9.19 -34.60 18.73
N GLY A 6 -8.51 -34.47 17.58
CA GLY A 6 -8.03 -33.20 17.06
C GLY A 6 -9.10 -32.11 17.10
N ALA A 7 -8.86 -31.10 17.93
CA ALA A 7 -9.70 -29.93 18.09
C ALA A 7 -10.04 -29.34 16.71
N ARG A 8 -11.27 -29.57 16.25
CA ARG A 8 -11.84 -28.83 15.13
C ARG A 8 -11.91 -27.38 15.57
N SER A 9 -10.98 -26.57 15.09
CA SER A 9 -10.94 -25.16 15.39
C SER A 9 -12.26 -24.53 14.93
N VAL A 10 -13.02 -23.99 15.89
CA VAL A 10 -14.36 -23.46 15.64
C VAL A 10 -14.19 -22.14 14.87
N THR A 11 -14.54 -22.14 13.59
CA THR A 11 -14.39 -20.97 12.74
C THR A 11 -15.66 -20.13 12.68
N VAL A 12 -15.50 -18.82 12.87
CA VAL A 12 -16.58 -17.83 12.92
C VAL A 12 -16.64 -17.04 11.60
N THR A 13 -17.85 -16.72 11.15
CA THR A 13 -18.05 -15.90 9.95
C THR A 13 -17.57 -14.47 10.18
N PRO A 14 -17.06 -13.76 9.15
CA PRO A 14 -16.58 -12.38 9.27
C PRO A 14 -17.57 -11.40 9.91
N GLY A 15 -18.87 -11.53 9.58
CA GLY A 15 -19.91 -10.66 10.15
C GLY A 15 -20.09 -10.89 11.66
N ARG A 16 -20.04 -12.14 12.10
CA ARG A 16 -20.13 -12.47 13.52
C ARG A 16 -18.85 -12.09 14.26
N ALA A 17 -17.68 -12.32 13.65
CA ALA A 17 -16.39 -11.90 14.20
C ALA A 17 -16.32 -10.38 14.40
N ALA A 18 -16.78 -9.58 13.43
CA ALA A 18 -16.83 -8.13 13.55
C ALA A 18 -17.71 -7.68 14.73
N GLN A 19 -18.87 -8.31 14.93
CA GLN A 19 -19.75 -8.03 16.07
C GLN A 19 -19.09 -8.38 17.40
N GLU A 20 -18.42 -9.55 17.49
CA GLU A 20 -17.77 -9.99 18.73
C GLU A 20 -16.50 -9.19 19.08
N LEU A 21 -15.84 -8.62 18.08
CA LEU A 21 -14.73 -7.67 18.27
C LEU A 21 -15.21 -6.23 18.44
N GLU A 22 -16.53 -6.01 18.39
CA GLU A 22 -17.19 -4.71 18.40
C GLU A 22 -16.62 -3.70 17.38
N LEU A 23 -16.29 -4.19 16.17
CA LEU A 23 -15.79 -3.39 15.06
C LEU A 23 -16.87 -3.20 14.00
N GLY A 24 -16.89 -2.01 13.39
CA GLY A 24 -17.63 -1.79 12.15
C GLY A 24 -17.10 -2.67 11.01
N ARG A 25 -17.89 -2.84 9.95
CA ARG A 25 -17.50 -3.70 8.80
C ARG A 25 -16.18 -3.26 8.14
N ASP A 26 -15.98 -1.96 7.99
CA ASP A 26 -14.79 -1.42 7.33
C ASP A 26 -13.57 -1.37 8.26
N GLU A 27 -13.78 -1.22 9.56
CA GLU A 27 -12.76 -1.35 10.60
C GLU A 27 -12.29 -2.81 10.70
N PHE A 28 -13.21 -3.77 10.70
CA PHE A 28 -12.86 -5.19 10.69
C PHE A 28 -12.07 -5.59 9.44
N ARG A 29 -12.49 -5.12 8.26
CA ARG A 29 -11.68 -5.29 7.03
C ARG A 29 -10.29 -4.65 7.17
N LEU A 30 -10.19 -3.51 7.86
CA LEU A 30 -8.91 -2.85 8.09
C LEU A 30 -8.02 -3.69 9.00
N ALA A 31 -8.59 -4.22 10.08
CA ALA A 31 -7.92 -5.09 11.03
C ALA A 31 -7.28 -6.30 10.32
N ILE A 32 -8.00 -6.91 9.38
CA ILE A 32 -7.46 -8.01 8.56
C ILE A 32 -6.31 -7.50 7.67
N GLN A 33 -6.49 -6.38 6.98
CA GLN A 33 -5.46 -5.81 6.10
C GLN A 33 -4.17 -5.46 6.86
N LEU A 34 -4.29 -4.91 8.06
CA LEU A 34 -3.16 -4.61 8.92
C LEU A 34 -2.53 -5.85 9.57
N GLY A 35 -3.18 -7.01 9.45
CA GLY A 35 -2.72 -8.26 10.07
C GLY A 35 -2.99 -8.35 11.58
N LEU A 36 -3.84 -7.46 12.12
CA LEU A 36 -4.26 -7.46 13.52
C LEU A 36 -5.21 -8.62 13.82
N VAL A 37 -6.07 -8.96 12.84
CA VAL A 37 -6.98 -10.12 12.89
C VAL A 37 -6.50 -11.15 11.88
N ARG A 38 -6.12 -12.32 12.37
CA ARG A 38 -5.75 -13.45 11.51
C ARG A 38 -7.01 -14.13 10.97
N THR A 39 -6.98 -14.48 9.68
CA THR A 39 -8.07 -15.21 9.02
C THR A 39 -7.56 -16.49 8.39
N VAL A 40 -8.44 -17.48 8.32
CA VAL A 40 -8.21 -18.76 7.66
C VAL A 40 -9.12 -18.89 6.44
N PRO A 41 -8.66 -19.52 5.35
CA PRO A 41 -9.55 -19.87 4.24
C PRO A 41 -10.59 -20.89 4.72
N ALA A 42 -11.83 -20.74 4.28
CA ALA A 42 -12.94 -21.61 4.63
C ALA A 42 -13.67 -22.11 3.37
N GLY A 43 -13.43 -23.38 3.05
CA GLY A 43 -13.95 -24.05 1.87
C GLY A 43 -13.36 -23.52 0.55
N GLU A 44 -13.80 -24.12 -0.55
CA GLU A 44 -13.39 -23.85 -1.95
C GLU A 44 -13.86 -22.47 -2.46
N SER A 45 -14.72 -21.79 -1.71
CA SER A 45 -15.30 -20.51 -2.13
C SER A 45 -14.42 -19.28 -1.85
N GLY A 46 -13.17 -19.47 -1.42
CA GLY A 46 -12.25 -18.38 -1.04
C GLY A 46 -12.72 -17.52 0.15
N ARG A 47 -13.79 -17.92 0.85
CA ARG A 47 -14.36 -17.17 1.97
C ARG A 47 -13.41 -17.25 3.17
N ARG A 48 -13.06 -16.11 3.74
CA ARG A 48 -12.25 -16.03 4.96
C ARG A 48 -13.12 -16.20 6.20
N ARG A 49 -12.62 -16.95 7.19
CA ARG A 49 -13.19 -17.05 8.54
C ARG A 49 -12.15 -16.67 9.59
N VAL A 50 -12.62 -16.35 10.78
CA VAL A 50 -11.76 -16.09 11.94
C VAL A 50 -11.86 -17.28 12.88
N GLU A 51 -10.72 -17.77 13.36
CA GLU A 51 -10.70 -18.83 14.37
C GLU A 51 -11.20 -18.31 15.71
N ARG A 52 -11.93 -19.14 16.47
CA ARG A 52 -12.43 -18.74 17.80
C ARG A 52 -11.29 -18.33 18.74
N ASP A 53 -10.19 -19.09 18.73
CA ASP A 53 -8.99 -18.79 19.52
C ASP A 53 -8.40 -17.41 19.21
N GLU A 54 -8.52 -16.94 17.96
CA GLU A 54 -8.06 -15.62 17.57
C GLU A 54 -8.96 -14.52 18.15
N LEU A 55 -10.28 -14.75 18.19
CA LEU A 55 -11.21 -13.83 18.85
C LEU A 55 -10.95 -13.77 20.34
N ASP A 56 -10.75 -14.92 20.98
CA ASP A 56 -10.49 -15.00 22.41
C ASP A 56 -9.15 -14.34 22.78
N ARG A 57 -8.10 -14.52 21.95
CA ARG A 57 -6.83 -13.80 22.08
C ARG A 57 -7.01 -12.28 22.05
N LEU A 58 -7.81 -11.77 21.12
CA LEU A 58 -8.04 -10.33 20.97
C LEU A 58 -8.90 -9.77 22.11
N LYS A 59 -9.89 -10.53 22.58
CA LYS A 59 -10.77 -10.16 23.70
C LYS A 59 -10.08 -10.24 25.06
N ALA A 60 -9.07 -11.11 25.20
CA ALA A 60 -8.27 -11.22 26.41
C ALA A 60 -7.26 -10.06 26.59
N ALA A 61 -7.09 -9.21 25.57
CA ALA A 61 -6.21 -8.04 25.68
C ALA A 61 -6.80 -7.02 26.67
N PRO A 62 -5.98 -6.43 27.57
CA PRO A 62 -6.46 -5.54 28.63
C PRO A 62 -7.05 -4.22 28.11
N ASP A 63 -6.69 -3.84 26.87
CA ASP A 63 -7.17 -2.66 26.17
C ASP A 63 -8.44 -2.93 25.33
N PHE A 64 -9.00 -4.15 25.36
CA PHE A 64 -10.16 -4.50 24.55
C PHE A 64 -11.46 -3.84 25.06
N PRO A 65 -12.32 -3.30 24.17
CA PRO A 65 -12.18 -3.20 22.71
C PRO A 65 -11.47 -1.92 22.23
N ALA A 66 -11.25 -0.94 23.13
CA ALA A 66 -10.78 0.41 22.77
C ALA A 66 -9.44 0.40 22.03
N GLY A 67 -8.42 -0.30 22.53
CA GLY A 67 -7.11 -0.36 21.88
C GLY A 67 -7.12 -1.09 20.54
N LEU A 68 -8.05 -2.03 20.32
CA LEU A 68 -8.23 -2.60 18.97
C LEU A 68 -8.86 -1.58 18.02
N ARG A 69 -9.88 -0.82 18.47
CA ARG A 69 -10.50 0.25 17.68
C ARG A 69 -9.50 1.34 17.33
N ASP A 70 -8.66 1.76 18.27
CA ASP A 70 -7.65 2.80 18.04
C ASP A 70 -6.66 2.40 16.94
N ARG A 71 -6.20 1.15 16.93
CA ARG A 71 -5.29 0.60 15.90
C ARG A 71 -5.91 0.51 14.51
N VAL A 72 -7.24 0.47 14.40
CA VAL A 72 -7.96 0.43 13.12
C VAL A 72 -8.69 1.73 12.80
N HIS A 73 -8.55 2.75 13.64
CA HIS A 73 -9.25 4.00 13.46
C HIS A 73 -8.67 4.75 12.27
N ALA A 74 -9.47 4.86 11.20
CA ALA A 74 -9.09 5.55 9.97
C ALA A 74 -9.76 6.92 9.91
N ILE A 75 -8.96 7.97 9.80
CA ILE A 75 -9.38 9.37 9.86
C ILE A 75 -9.08 10.12 8.56
N GLY A 76 -9.85 11.17 8.29
CA GLY A 76 -9.63 12.06 7.14
C GLY A 76 -8.48 13.05 7.37
N THR A 77 -8.11 13.79 6.32
CA THR A 77 -7.07 14.83 6.39
C THR A 77 -7.35 15.91 7.44
N ALA A 78 -8.61 16.32 7.60
CA ALA A 78 -8.99 17.36 8.56
C ALA A 78 -8.81 16.88 10.00
N ASP A 79 -9.36 15.70 10.32
CA ASP A 79 -9.24 15.09 11.64
C ASP A 79 -7.78 14.74 11.98
N ALA A 80 -7.01 14.28 10.99
CA ALA A 80 -5.58 14.00 11.17
C ALA A 80 -4.77 15.27 11.47
N ALA A 81 -5.12 16.41 10.85
CA ALA A 81 -4.51 17.69 11.15
C ALA A 81 -4.89 18.18 12.56
N ALA A 82 -6.16 17.99 12.96
CA ALA A 82 -6.65 18.32 14.29
C ALA A 82 -5.95 17.48 15.37
N LEU A 83 -5.74 16.18 15.13
CA LEU A 83 -5.03 15.28 16.05
C LEU A 83 -3.58 15.70 16.31
N LEU A 84 -2.95 16.40 15.36
CA LEU A 84 -1.60 16.94 15.47
C LEU A 84 -1.56 18.43 15.84
N GLU A 85 -2.72 19.07 16.04
CA GLU A 85 -2.84 20.50 16.31
C GLU A 85 -2.17 21.39 15.23
N ILE A 86 -2.26 20.99 13.96
CA ILE A 86 -1.71 21.72 12.80
C ILE A 86 -2.79 22.09 11.78
N SER A 87 -2.44 22.96 10.83
CA SER A 87 -3.34 23.26 9.72
C SER A 87 -3.50 22.07 8.75
N PRO A 88 -4.68 21.88 8.13
CA PRO A 88 -4.89 20.84 7.12
C PRO A 88 -3.91 20.94 5.93
N GLU A 89 -3.49 22.15 5.57
CA GLU A 89 -2.50 22.40 4.52
C GLU A 89 -1.13 21.86 4.91
N ARG A 90 -0.71 22.08 6.17
CA ARG A 90 0.56 21.55 6.67
C ARG A 90 0.53 20.03 6.71
N PHE A 91 -0.55 19.44 7.23
CA PHE A 91 -0.70 17.98 7.24
C PHE A 91 -0.64 17.41 5.81
N THR A 92 -1.32 18.06 4.85
CA THR A 92 -1.27 17.65 3.44
C THR A 92 0.15 17.68 2.89
N ARG A 93 0.96 18.70 3.22
CA ARG A 93 2.38 18.77 2.82
C ARG A 93 3.21 17.62 3.41
N LEU A 94 2.97 17.27 4.67
CA LEU A 94 3.66 16.14 5.32
C LEU A 94 3.26 14.79 4.71
N ALA A 95 1.97 14.59 4.42
CA ALA A 95 1.48 13.40 3.75
C ALA A 95 2.05 13.27 2.32
N ARG A 96 2.05 14.36 1.53
CA ARG A 96 2.64 14.40 0.18
C ARG A 96 4.12 14.07 0.15
N THR A 97 4.85 14.42 1.20
CA THR A 97 6.30 14.15 1.31
C THR A 97 6.61 12.76 1.88
N GLY A 98 5.59 11.98 2.20
CA GLY A 98 5.71 10.57 2.60
C GLY A 98 5.81 10.31 4.10
N HIS A 99 5.65 11.32 4.95
CA HIS A 99 5.77 11.17 6.41
C HIS A 99 4.61 10.42 7.06
N VAL A 100 3.46 10.37 6.38
CA VAL A 100 2.32 9.52 6.74
C VAL A 100 1.83 8.85 5.47
N SER A 101 1.63 7.54 5.54
CA SER A 101 1.14 6.76 4.41
C SER A 101 -0.38 6.58 4.53
N PRO A 102 -1.17 6.93 3.51
CA PRO A 102 -2.59 6.68 3.58
C PRO A 102 -2.89 5.19 3.55
N VAL A 103 -3.99 4.82 4.22
CA VAL A 103 -4.41 3.43 4.35
C VAL A 103 -5.50 3.08 3.35
N ARG A 104 -6.33 4.06 2.98
CA ARG A 104 -7.38 3.92 1.96
C ARG A 104 -7.54 5.23 1.20
N PHE A 105 -8.27 5.12 0.09
CA PHE A 105 -8.78 6.27 -0.63
C PHE A 105 -10.25 6.06 -0.96
N SER A 106 -10.95 7.15 -1.17
CA SER A 106 -12.27 7.17 -1.81
C SER A 106 -12.27 8.25 -2.88
N LEU A 107 -13.18 8.16 -3.84
CA LEU A 107 -13.42 9.24 -4.79
C LEU A 107 -14.68 10.01 -4.38
N ASN A 108 -14.56 11.33 -4.27
CA ASN A 108 -15.73 12.16 -3.99
C ASN A 108 -16.66 12.26 -5.21
N ARG A 109 -17.79 12.95 -5.06
CA ARG A 109 -18.76 13.17 -6.17
C ARG A 109 -18.15 13.86 -7.40
N TYR A 110 -17.05 14.56 -7.23
CA TYR A 110 -16.30 15.26 -8.27
C TYR A 110 -15.11 14.45 -8.79
N ARG A 111 -14.97 13.18 -8.38
CA ARG A 111 -13.88 12.25 -8.71
C ARG A 111 -12.50 12.66 -8.20
N ALA A 112 -12.42 13.56 -7.22
CA ALA A 112 -11.16 13.84 -6.53
C ALA A 112 -10.87 12.75 -5.49
N VAL A 113 -9.59 12.40 -5.36
CA VAL A 113 -9.12 11.39 -4.39
C VAL A 113 -9.13 11.98 -2.98
N VAL A 114 -9.87 11.32 -2.09
CA VAL A 114 -9.91 11.61 -0.66
C VAL A 114 -9.16 10.51 0.06
N TRP A 115 -8.04 10.86 0.67
CA TRP A 115 -7.18 9.96 1.42
C TRP A 115 -7.64 9.84 2.87
N THR A 116 -7.55 8.64 3.43
CA THR A 116 -7.69 8.38 4.86
C THR A 116 -6.42 7.76 5.42
N TYR A 117 -6.14 8.06 6.68
CA TYR A 117 -4.91 7.73 7.38
C TYR A 117 -5.24 6.99 8.67
N LEU A 118 -4.35 6.14 9.16
CA LEU A 118 -4.52 5.56 10.50
C LEU A 118 -4.24 6.63 11.54
N ALA A 119 -5.13 6.79 12.51
CA ALA A 119 -4.95 7.71 13.63
C ALA A 119 -3.66 7.40 14.40
N GLU A 120 -3.32 6.11 14.55
CA GLU A 120 -2.08 5.66 15.17
C GLU A 120 -0.84 6.13 14.42
N ASP A 121 -0.80 6.00 13.08
CA ASP A 121 0.32 6.46 12.25
C ASP A 121 0.49 7.99 12.35
N VAL A 122 -0.64 8.71 12.38
CA VAL A 122 -0.65 10.17 12.55
C VAL A 122 -0.12 10.55 13.93
N ALA A 123 -0.59 9.91 15.00
CA ALA A 123 -0.08 10.15 16.34
C ALA A 123 1.42 9.79 16.47
N ALA A 124 1.86 8.72 15.81
CA ALA A 124 3.26 8.32 15.77
C ALA A 124 4.15 9.35 15.06
N LEU A 125 3.66 9.99 13.98
CA LEU A 125 4.33 11.12 13.37
C LEU A 125 4.55 12.25 14.38
N GLY A 126 3.52 12.60 15.15
CA GLY A 126 3.63 13.69 16.12
C GLY A 126 4.65 13.41 17.22
N ARG A 127 4.77 12.15 17.65
CA ARG A 127 5.78 11.71 18.63
C ARG A 127 7.20 11.65 18.03
N THR A 128 7.33 11.16 16.81
CA THR A 128 8.64 10.86 16.20
C THR A 128 9.27 12.09 15.55
N CYS A 129 8.45 12.96 14.95
CA CYS A 129 8.93 14.11 14.19
C CYS A 129 8.24 15.42 14.61
N PRO A 130 8.24 15.80 15.91
CA PRO A 130 7.55 17.00 16.39
C PRO A 130 8.06 18.29 15.72
N ALA A 131 9.35 18.34 15.35
CA ALA A 131 9.94 19.48 14.64
C ALA A 131 9.30 19.76 13.27
N LEU A 132 8.66 18.77 12.65
CA LEU A 132 7.96 18.94 11.37
C LEU A 132 6.56 19.55 11.55
N LEU A 133 6.01 19.58 12.77
CA LEU A 133 4.69 20.11 13.04
C LEU A 133 4.68 21.64 13.17
N THR A 134 5.82 22.27 13.49
CA THR A 134 5.92 23.71 13.73
C THR A 134 6.97 24.38 12.84
N GLY A 135 6.94 25.71 12.76
CA GLY A 135 7.95 26.48 12.04
C GLY A 135 8.03 26.21 10.53
N ARG A 136 9.21 26.43 9.96
CA ARG A 136 9.49 26.24 8.52
C ARG A 136 9.87 24.79 8.24
N LEU A 137 9.25 24.19 7.22
CA LEU A 137 9.66 22.86 6.74
C LEU A 137 11.12 22.87 6.25
N PRO A 138 11.88 21.78 6.47
CA PRO A 138 13.23 21.60 5.91
C PRO A 138 13.30 21.90 4.42
N LEU A 139 14.47 22.36 3.95
CA LEU A 139 14.67 22.80 2.56
C LEU A 139 14.32 21.70 1.56
N GLU A 140 14.82 20.48 1.78
CA GLU A 140 14.57 19.31 0.93
C GLU A 140 13.06 19.05 0.75
N LEU A 141 12.28 19.11 1.83
CA LEU A 141 10.82 18.92 1.76
C LEU A 141 10.14 20.04 0.98
N ARG A 142 10.62 21.28 1.12
CA ARG A 142 10.09 22.42 0.37
C ARG A 142 10.37 22.30 -1.12
N GLU A 143 11.56 21.83 -1.49
CA GLU A 143 11.96 21.64 -2.90
C GLU A 143 11.11 20.54 -3.56
N ARG A 144 10.91 19.42 -2.87
CA ARG A 144 10.01 18.34 -3.31
C ARG A 144 8.57 18.82 -3.51
N LEU A 145 8.06 19.60 -2.56
CA LEU A 145 6.73 20.22 -2.68
C LEU A 145 6.65 21.24 -3.82
N ALA A 146 7.72 21.99 -4.08
CA ALA A 146 7.80 22.94 -5.20
C ALA A 146 7.79 22.22 -6.55
N ALA A 147 8.44 21.06 -6.64
CA ALA A 147 8.38 20.13 -7.77
C ALA A 147 7.02 19.43 -7.94
N GLN A 148 6.04 19.74 -7.09
CA GLN A 148 4.71 19.12 -7.05
C GLN A 148 4.71 17.61 -6.79
N GLU A 149 5.76 17.09 -6.14
CA GLU A 149 5.82 15.69 -5.76
C GLU A 149 4.66 15.30 -4.82
N ASP A 150 4.13 14.09 -4.99
CA ASP A 150 3.11 13.51 -4.13
C ASP A 150 3.36 12.01 -3.97
N LEU A 151 3.92 11.63 -2.82
CA LEU A 151 4.20 10.23 -2.50
C LEU A 151 2.99 9.47 -1.96
N ARG A 152 1.83 10.11 -1.75
CA ARG A 152 0.66 9.42 -1.19
C ARG A 152 0.22 8.21 -2.02
N PRO A 153 0.10 8.30 -3.37
CA PRO A 153 -0.21 7.14 -4.21
C PRO A 153 0.81 6.02 -4.06
N ARG A 154 2.10 6.33 -4.22
CA ARG A 154 3.21 5.37 -4.13
C ARG A 154 3.25 4.67 -2.77
N ASN A 155 3.15 5.42 -1.67
CA ASN A 155 3.17 4.86 -0.32
C ASN A 155 1.93 4.01 -0.03
N TRP A 156 0.77 4.39 -0.56
CA TRP A 156 -0.43 3.57 -0.45
C TRP A 156 -0.31 2.27 -1.25
N ARG A 157 0.24 2.30 -2.47
CA ARG A 157 0.52 1.10 -3.27
C ARG A 157 1.53 0.18 -2.56
N ALA A 158 2.61 0.73 -2.01
CA ALA A 158 3.58 -0.02 -1.23
C ALA A 158 2.94 -0.71 -0.01
N ARG A 159 2.10 0.01 0.76
CA ARG A 159 1.34 -0.57 1.87
C ARG A 159 0.43 -1.68 1.36
N ARG A 160 -0.34 -1.42 0.29
CA ARG A 160 -1.23 -2.40 -0.32
C ARG A 160 -0.47 -3.65 -0.69
N LEU A 161 0.61 -3.54 -1.46
CA LEU A 161 1.44 -4.67 -1.88
C LEU A 161 1.93 -5.47 -0.67
N GLY A 162 2.40 -4.81 0.39
CA GLY A 162 2.78 -5.48 1.63
C GLY A 162 1.63 -6.28 2.28
N VAL A 163 0.39 -5.78 2.22
CA VAL A 163 -0.80 -6.54 2.64
C VAL A 163 -1.03 -7.75 1.76
N LEU A 164 -0.91 -7.60 0.43
CA LEU A 164 -1.13 -8.71 -0.52
C LEU A 164 -0.10 -9.83 -0.31
N LEU A 165 1.17 -9.46 -0.17
CA LEU A 165 2.28 -10.40 0.02
C LEU A 165 2.19 -11.13 1.36
N ARG A 166 1.80 -10.45 2.44
CA ARG A 166 1.58 -11.12 3.74
C ARG A 166 0.37 -12.05 3.75
N ALA A 167 -0.56 -11.87 2.82
CA ALA A 167 -1.73 -12.72 2.76
C ALA A 167 -1.39 -14.10 2.22
N THR A 168 -0.42 -14.23 1.30
CA THR A 168 -0.17 -15.47 0.54
C THR A 168 1.27 -15.98 0.67
N ASP A 169 1.39 -17.30 0.84
CA ASP A 169 2.67 -18.01 0.78
C ASP A 169 2.93 -18.66 -0.60
N ASP A 170 1.95 -18.60 -1.52
CA ASP A 170 2.05 -19.11 -2.88
C ASP A 170 2.88 -18.15 -3.77
N PRO A 171 4.00 -18.60 -4.38
CA PRO A 171 4.83 -17.78 -5.25
C PRO A 171 4.10 -17.19 -6.44
N TRP A 172 3.19 -17.94 -7.07
CA TRP A 172 2.46 -17.47 -8.24
C TRP A 172 1.50 -16.34 -7.85
N ALA A 173 0.82 -16.44 -6.71
CA ALA A 173 0.03 -15.35 -6.14
C ALA A 173 0.88 -14.15 -5.70
N GLN A 174 2.12 -14.35 -5.22
CA GLN A 174 3.04 -13.25 -4.91
C GLN A 174 3.47 -12.50 -6.20
N ALA A 175 3.83 -13.24 -7.25
CA ALA A 175 4.12 -12.68 -8.57
C ALA A 175 2.91 -11.94 -9.14
N ALA A 176 1.70 -12.50 -9.02
CA ALA A 176 0.46 -11.86 -9.45
C ALA A 176 0.17 -10.55 -8.67
N ALA A 177 0.49 -10.51 -7.38
CA ALA A 177 0.39 -9.29 -6.58
C ALA A 177 1.34 -8.20 -7.08
N MET A 178 2.57 -8.54 -7.44
CA MET A 178 3.54 -7.59 -8.02
C MET A 178 3.12 -7.15 -9.43
N ALA A 179 2.71 -8.09 -10.29
CA ALA A 179 2.20 -7.81 -11.62
C ALA A 179 0.99 -6.86 -11.59
N SER A 180 0.14 -6.95 -10.56
CA SER A 180 -1.02 -6.06 -10.42
C SER A 180 -0.68 -4.57 -10.20
N MET A 181 0.57 -4.26 -9.84
CA MET A 181 1.08 -2.89 -9.72
C MET A 181 1.53 -2.32 -11.07
N LEU A 182 1.68 -3.14 -12.10
CA LEU A 182 2.19 -2.74 -13.41
C LEU A 182 1.05 -2.56 -14.42
N ASP A 183 1.31 -1.77 -15.45
CA ASP A 183 0.46 -1.75 -16.64
C ASP A 183 0.58 -3.09 -17.39
N PRO A 184 -0.49 -3.63 -18.00
CA PRO A 184 -0.43 -4.89 -18.75
C PRO A 184 0.67 -4.93 -19.82
N VAL A 185 1.01 -3.79 -20.44
CA VAL A 185 2.13 -3.70 -21.39
C VAL A 185 3.46 -3.97 -20.69
N GLN A 186 3.68 -3.38 -19.50
CA GLN A 186 4.87 -3.59 -18.71
C GLN A 186 4.99 -5.04 -18.21
N VAL A 187 3.86 -5.69 -17.88
CA VAL A 187 3.84 -7.13 -17.54
C VAL A 187 4.23 -7.98 -18.74
N ALA A 188 3.70 -7.67 -19.94
CA ALA A 188 4.03 -8.41 -21.15
C ALA A 188 5.50 -8.30 -21.58
N GLU A 189 6.19 -7.22 -21.20
CA GLU A 189 7.62 -7.06 -21.44
C GLU A 189 8.50 -7.80 -20.41
N VAL A 190 7.95 -8.21 -19.27
CA VAL A 190 8.68 -8.99 -18.25
C VAL A 190 8.35 -10.48 -18.37
N VAL A 191 7.14 -10.81 -18.83
CA VAL A 191 6.62 -12.18 -18.91
C VAL A 191 6.33 -12.54 -20.36
N ASP A 192 7.31 -13.14 -21.01
CA ASP A 192 7.21 -13.51 -22.43
C ASP A 192 6.14 -14.60 -22.66
N ASP A 193 6.08 -15.62 -21.78
CA ASP A 193 5.15 -16.74 -21.91
C ASP A 193 3.68 -16.28 -21.75
N PRO A 194 2.83 -16.43 -22.78
CA PRO A 194 1.41 -16.09 -22.70
C PRO A 194 0.63 -16.92 -21.65
N TYR A 195 1.06 -18.15 -21.35
CA TYR A 195 0.38 -18.99 -20.36
C TYR A 195 0.67 -18.55 -18.93
N GLU A 196 1.92 -18.18 -18.64
CA GLU A 196 2.28 -17.54 -17.37
C GLU A 196 1.50 -16.23 -17.19
N ARG A 197 1.38 -15.41 -18.24
CA ARG A 197 0.55 -14.19 -18.19
C ARG A 197 -0.91 -14.48 -17.90
N ALA A 198 -1.50 -15.46 -18.56
CA ALA A 198 -2.88 -15.86 -18.32
C ALA A 198 -3.08 -16.45 -16.91
N HIS A 199 -2.05 -17.10 -16.34
CA HIS A 199 -2.08 -17.61 -14.98
C HIS A 199 -2.00 -16.48 -13.94
N LEU A 200 -1.11 -15.51 -14.15
CA LEU A 200 -1.01 -14.31 -13.31
C LEU A 200 -2.31 -13.50 -13.30
N ASP A 201 -2.98 -13.35 -14.45
CA ASP A 201 -4.25 -12.63 -14.53
C ASP A 201 -5.38 -13.37 -13.78
N ARG A 202 -5.41 -14.71 -13.82
CA ARG A 202 -6.33 -15.54 -13.00
C ARG A 202 -6.08 -15.37 -11.50
N LEU A 203 -4.81 -15.25 -11.09
CA LEU A 203 -4.42 -15.06 -9.70
C LEU A 203 -4.41 -13.59 -9.26
N ARG A 204 -4.91 -12.69 -10.11
CA ARG A 204 -4.87 -11.26 -9.84
C ARG A 204 -5.64 -10.91 -8.55
N PRO A 205 -5.03 -10.11 -7.66
CA PRO A 205 -5.73 -9.62 -6.49
C PRO A 205 -7.01 -8.83 -6.85
N PRO A 206 -8.10 -8.95 -6.07
CA PRO A 206 -9.30 -8.17 -6.12
C PRO A 206 -8.96 -6.71 -5.90
N GLU A 207 -9.82 -5.88 -6.43
CA GLU A 207 -9.66 -4.44 -6.38
C GLU A 207 -9.57 -3.90 -4.94
N PRO A 208 -8.90 -2.76 -4.74
CA PRO A 208 -8.93 -2.06 -3.47
C PRO A 208 -10.36 -1.88 -2.93
N PRO A 209 -10.58 -2.00 -1.62
CA PRO A 209 -11.84 -1.59 -1.03
C PRO A 209 -12.11 -0.12 -1.32
N GLY A 210 -13.34 0.21 -1.69
CA GLY A 210 -13.72 1.59 -2.05
C GLY A 210 -13.55 1.91 -3.54
N THR A 211 -13.12 0.95 -4.37
CA THR A 211 -13.15 1.12 -5.82
C THR A 211 -14.57 1.41 -6.30
N PRO A 212 -14.80 2.53 -7.01
CA PRO A 212 -16.12 2.90 -7.48
C PRO A 212 -16.68 1.93 -8.53
N VAL A 213 -17.98 1.66 -8.48
CA VAL A 213 -18.68 0.79 -9.44
C VAL A 213 -18.85 1.45 -10.82
N ARG A 214 -18.89 2.79 -10.87
CA ARG A 214 -19.11 3.53 -12.13
C ARG A 214 -17.83 3.64 -12.95
N ALA A 215 -17.91 3.29 -14.25
CA ALA A 215 -16.75 3.18 -15.14
C ALA A 215 -15.74 4.35 -15.07
N PRO A 216 -16.13 5.64 -15.21
CA PRO A 216 -15.14 6.73 -15.19
C PRO A 216 -14.43 6.92 -13.84
N ALA A 217 -15.05 6.48 -12.75
CA ALA A 217 -14.48 6.54 -11.41
C ALA A 217 -13.61 5.29 -11.12
N ARG A 218 -13.92 4.17 -11.78
CA ARG A 218 -13.11 2.96 -11.80
C ARG A 218 -11.78 3.20 -12.50
N ASP A 219 -11.77 3.87 -13.66
CA ASP A 219 -10.54 4.18 -14.40
C ASP A 219 -9.51 4.96 -13.56
N ILE A 220 -10.00 5.91 -12.75
CA ILE A 220 -9.17 6.70 -11.83
C ILE A 220 -8.59 5.80 -10.73
N ALA A 221 -9.41 4.92 -10.15
CA ALA A 221 -8.97 3.97 -9.13
C ALA A 221 -7.95 2.96 -9.67
N GLU A 222 -8.16 2.47 -10.90
CA GLU A 222 -7.23 1.57 -11.58
C GLU A 222 -5.88 2.22 -11.87
N ARG A 223 -5.89 3.46 -12.39
CA ARG A 223 -4.67 4.25 -12.57
C ARG A 223 -3.94 4.49 -11.25
N LEU A 224 -4.68 4.77 -10.18
CA LEU A 224 -4.09 4.98 -8.85
C LEU A 224 -3.48 3.68 -8.30
N ALA A 225 -4.07 2.53 -8.63
CA ALA A 225 -3.59 1.21 -8.23
C ALA A 225 -2.30 0.76 -8.94
N ARG A 226 -1.99 1.32 -10.12
CA ARG A 226 -0.78 1.02 -10.89
C ARG A 226 0.33 2.04 -10.59
N ALA A 227 1.57 1.60 -10.71
CA ALA A 227 2.74 2.45 -10.65
C ALA A 227 2.80 3.35 -11.89
N ASP A 228 3.08 4.62 -11.67
CA ASP A 228 3.16 5.67 -12.68
C ASP A 228 4.55 6.32 -12.75
N ASP A 229 5.32 6.23 -11.67
CA ASP A 229 6.69 6.73 -11.58
C ASP A 229 7.69 5.73 -12.20
N PRO A 230 8.63 6.17 -13.06
CA PRO A 230 9.59 5.26 -13.72
C PRO A 230 10.41 4.42 -12.75
N ASP A 231 10.84 4.97 -11.61
CA ASP A 231 11.64 4.23 -10.63
C ASP A 231 10.78 3.18 -9.92
N GLU A 232 9.51 3.51 -9.62
CA GLU A 232 8.54 2.55 -9.06
C GLU A 232 8.21 1.42 -10.04
N ILE A 233 8.03 1.75 -11.32
CA ILE A 233 7.81 0.77 -12.39
C ILE A 233 9.02 -0.16 -12.50
N LEU A 234 10.24 0.38 -12.58
CA LEU A 234 11.46 -0.41 -12.66
C LEU A 234 11.61 -1.34 -11.46
N TRP A 235 11.35 -0.84 -10.25
CA TRP A 235 11.37 -1.63 -9.03
C TRP A 235 10.40 -2.81 -9.09
N HIS A 236 9.16 -2.58 -9.52
CA HIS A 236 8.15 -3.64 -9.64
C HIS A 236 8.48 -4.64 -10.74
N ARG A 237 9.06 -4.21 -11.86
CA ARG A 237 9.53 -5.12 -12.92
C ARG A 237 10.62 -6.05 -12.43
N LEU A 238 11.63 -5.53 -11.74
CA LEU A 238 12.69 -6.33 -11.15
C LEU A 238 12.13 -7.30 -10.10
N SER A 239 11.25 -6.81 -9.23
CA SER A 239 10.61 -7.63 -8.20
C SER A 239 9.78 -8.77 -8.83
N LEU A 240 9.04 -8.47 -9.89
CA LEU A 240 8.25 -9.46 -10.63
C LEU A 240 9.13 -10.53 -11.27
N ALA A 241 10.23 -10.14 -11.93
CA ALA A 241 11.16 -11.10 -12.52
C ALA A 241 11.70 -12.08 -11.47
N LEU A 242 12.15 -11.57 -10.32
CA LEU A 242 12.63 -12.40 -9.21
C LEU A 242 11.54 -13.32 -8.65
N ALA A 243 10.31 -12.81 -8.49
CA ALA A 243 9.19 -13.62 -8.00
C ALA A 243 8.79 -14.73 -8.99
N LEU A 244 8.92 -14.48 -10.31
CA LEU A 244 8.67 -15.49 -11.34
C LEU A 244 9.71 -16.59 -11.32
N ASP A 245 10.99 -16.25 -11.15
CA ASP A 245 12.05 -17.25 -11.04
C ASP A 245 11.84 -18.15 -9.82
N GLU A 246 11.42 -17.58 -8.68
CA GLU A 246 11.03 -18.36 -7.51
C GLU A 246 9.80 -19.23 -7.78
N ALA A 247 8.77 -18.70 -8.46
CA ALA A 247 7.55 -19.44 -8.78
C ALA A 247 7.82 -20.63 -9.70
N ARG A 248 8.58 -20.42 -10.79
CA ARG A 248 9.01 -21.46 -11.74
C ARG A 248 9.81 -22.56 -11.05
N THR A 249 10.63 -22.21 -10.06
CA THR A 249 11.39 -23.19 -9.25
C THR A 249 10.47 -24.10 -8.42
N ARG A 250 9.32 -23.59 -7.96
CA ARG A 250 8.34 -24.41 -7.21
C ARG A 250 7.40 -25.21 -8.11
N GLY A 251 7.14 -24.73 -9.32
CA GLY A 251 6.39 -25.44 -10.35
C GLY A 251 6.03 -24.53 -11.52
N PRO A 252 6.05 -25.05 -12.77
CA PRO A 252 5.67 -24.27 -13.94
C PRO A 252 4.20 -23.84 -13.87
N ALA A 253 3.85 -22.77 -14.60
CA ALA A 253 2.46 -22.38 -14.76
C ALA A 253 1.65 -23.49 -15.46
N PRO A 254 0.32 -23.56 -15.30
CA PRO A 254 -0.49 -24.56 -15.99
C PRO A 254 -0.51 -24.32 -17.51
N HIS A 255 0.07 -25.23 -18.30
CA HIS A 255 -0.01 -25.21 -19.76
C HIS A 255 -1.19 -26.07 -20.26
N PRO A 256 -1.91 -25.63 -21.30
CA PRO A 256 -2.93 -26.47 -21.94
C PRO A 256 -2.26 -27.67 -22.63
N GLY A 257 -2.41 -28.85 -22.04
CA GLY A 257 -1.82 -30.11 -22.52
C GLY A 257 -1.19 -30.97 -21.43
N ASP A 258 -0.84 -30.38 -20.28
CA ASP A 258 -0.27 -31.12 -19.13
C ASP A 258 -1.34 -31.81 -18.28
N ALA A 259 -2.61 -31.53 -18.54
CA ALA A 259 -3.72 -32.31 -18.04
C ALA A 259 -3.84 -33.61 -18.86
N GLY A 260 -3.16 -34.68 -18.41
CA GLY A 260 -3.51 -36.04 -18.85
C GLY A 260 -5.00 -36.32 -18.59
N PRO A 261 -5.60 -37.32 -19.28
CA PRO A 261 -7.05 -37.57 -19.31
C PRO A 261 -7.62 -38.17 -18.01
N GLY A 262 -7.31 -37.55 -16.87
CA GLY A 262 -7.75 -37.93 -15.53
C GLY A 262 -7.65 -36.82 -14.48
N ARG A 263 -7.23 -35.59 -14.83
CA ARG A 263 -7.13 -34.45 -13.89
C ARG A 263 -8.14 -33.33 -14.13
N GLU A 264 -9.04 -33.47 -15.09
CA GLU A 264 -9.94 -32.39 -15.54
C GLU A 264 -11.05 -31.96 -14.55
N ARG A 265 -10.98 -32.36 -13.27
CA ARG A 265 -11.98 -31.92 -12.27
C ARG A 265 -11.46 -31.36 -10.94
N GLU A 266 -10.16 -31.36 -10.66
CA GLU A 266 -9.68 -30.98 -9.31
C GLU A 266 -8.73 -29.76 -9.24
N GLU A 267 -8.19 -29.26 -10.35
CA GLU A 267 -7.17 -28.18 -10.27
C GLU A 267 -7.50 -27.02 -11.22
N SER A 268 -8.64 -26.36 -11.01
CA SER A 268 -8.73 -24.94 -11.37
C SER A 268 -7.93 -24.14 -10.34
N PRO A 269 -6.85 -23.43 -10.72
CA PRO A 269 -6.15 -22.58 -9.76
C PRO A 269 -7.12 -21.50 -9.28
N GLU A 270 -7.48 -21.57 -8.01
CA GLU A 270 -8.48 -20.70 -7.42
C GLU A 270 -8.05 -19.23 -7.55
N PRO A 271 -8.96 -18.31 -7.94
CA PRO A 271 -8.65 -16.88 -8.01
C PRO A 271 -8.20 -16.37 -6.65
N TRP A 272 -7.03 -15.75 -6.59
CA TRP A 272 -6.32 -15.28 -5.39
C TRP A 272 -6.90 -15.75 -4.05
N VAL A 273 -6.62 -17.01 -3.69
CA VAL A 273 -6.96 -17.57 -2.38
C VAL A 273 -5.69 -17.71 -1.57
N PRO A 274 -5.48 -16.89 -0.53
CA PRO A 274 -4.19 -16.90 0.15
C PRO A 274 -4.10 -18.10 1.10
N VAL A 275 -3.09 -18.96 0.89
CA VAL A 275 -2.93 -20.27 1.53
C VAL A 275 -2.52 -20.17 3.01
N ARG A 276 -2.84 -21.21 3.79
CA ARG A 276 -2.54 -21.36 5.22
C ARG A 276 -1.06 -21.11 5.55
N ARG A 277 -0.83 -20.36 6.63
CA ARG A 277 0.39 -20.49 7.43
C ARG A 277 0.46 -21.90 8.02
N ARG A 278 1.43 -22.71 7.59
CA ARG A 278 1.93 -23.81 8.43
C ARG A 278 2.68 -23.18 9.59
N THR A 279 2.25 -23.48 10.80
CA THR A 279 3.01 -23.14 12.01
C THR A 279 4.41 -23.73 11.88
N PRO A 280 5.49 -22.95 12.05
CA PRO A 280 6.79 -23.55 12.24
C PRO A 280 6.73 -24.28 13.58
N ARG A 281 6.82 -25.62 13.55
CA ARG A 281 7.24 -26.39 14.72
C ARG A 281 8.59 -25.80 15.13
N ARG A 282 8.65 -25.26 16.35
CA ARG A 282 9.91 -24.88 17.01
C ARG A 282 10.91 -26.02 16.80
N PRO A 283 12.07 -25.78 16.14
CA PRO A 283 13.15 -26.74 16.26
C PRO A 283 13.57 -26.76 17.73
N VAL A 284 13.45 -27.92 18.37
CA VAL A 284 14.14 -28.19 19.63
C VAL A 284 15.62 -28.04 19.29
N LEU A 285 16.26 -27.02 19.85
CA LEU A 285 17.71 -26.86 19.81
C LEU A 285 18.31 -28.12 20.44
N ARG A 286 18.75 -29.05 19.60
CA ARG A 286 19.59 -30.15 20.01
C ARG A 286 20.94 -29.53 20.38
N ALA A 287 21.28 -29.60 21.66
CA ALA A 287 22.57 -29.14 22.18
C ALA A 287 23.71 -29.74 21.35
N ALA A 288 24.58 -28.86 20.84
CA ALA A 288 25.85 -29.27 20.25
C ALA A 288 26.81 -29.70 21.37
N PRO A 289 27.67 -30.70 21.12
CA PRO A 289 28.61 -31.20 22.12
C PRO A 289 29.71 -30.18 22.41
N SER A 290 30.05 -30.05 23.70
CA SER A 290 31.11 -29.20 24.24
C SER A 290 32.49 -29.65 23.73
N LEU A 291 33.22 -28.75 23.06
CA LEU A 291 34.67 -28.89 22.84
C LEU A 291 35.43 -28.35 24.06
N PRO A 292 36.61 -28.91 24.40
CA PRO A 292 37.32 -28.65 25.65
C PRO A 292 38.01 -27.28 25.68
N PRO A 293 38.29 -26.74 26.88
CA PRO A 293 38.91 -25.42 27.04
C PRO A 293 40.41 -25.45 26.68
N GLY A 294 40.85 -24.47 25.89
CA GLY A 294 42.26 -24.19 25.63
C GLY A 294 42.98 -23.50 26.81
N PRO A 295 44.32 -23.49 26.82
CA PRO A 295 45.13 -23.01 27.94
C PRO A 295 45.16 -21.47 28.06
N PRO A 296 45.49 -20.91 29.25
CA PRO A 296 45.41 -19.48 29.53
C PRO A 296 46.56 -18.66 28.90
N PRO A 297 46.38 -17.34 28.70
CA PRO A 297 47.39 -16.46 28.10
C PRO A 297 48.42 -15.97 29.12
N SER A 298 49.67 -15.77 28.66
CA SER A 298 50.71 -15.02 29.38
C SER A 298 50.87 -13.59 28.82
N PRO A 299 51.36 -12.61 29.61
CA PRO A 299 51.11 -11.19 29.38
C PRO A 299 52.25 -10.41 28.70
N ALA A 300 51.83 -9.29 28.11
CA ALA A 300 52.56 -8.03 27.87
C ALA A 300 53.67 -7.98 26.80
N GLU A 301 53.38 -7.27 25.71
CA GLU A 301 54.30 -6.22 25.22
C GLU A 301 53.54 -5.09 24.49
N SER A 302 54.12 -3.89 24.57
CA SER A 302 53.52 -2.56 24.46
C SER A 302 53.07 -2.09 23.06
N ALA A 303 52.12 -1.14 23.08
CA ALA A 303 51.45 -0.43 21.98
C ALA A 303 52.34 0.40 21.01
N PRO A 304 51.79 0.98 19.90
CA PRO A 304 51.14 2.30 19.99
C PRO A 304 49.87 2.48 19.08
N PRO A 305 49.14 3.62 19.15
CA PRO A 305 47.70 3.66 18.84
C PRO A 305 47.25 4.49 17.61
N ARG A 306 45.96 4.26 17.25
CA ARG A 306 44.96 5.12 16.53
C ARG A 306 44.81 4.93 15.00
N PRO A 307 43.70 5.37 14.35
CA PRO A 307 42.41 5.88 14.87
C PRO A 307 41.14 5.19 14.30
N SER A 308 40.03 5.44 14.98
CA SER A 308 38.66 5.09 14.63
C SER A 308 38.08 5.99 13.53
N THR A 309 37.37 5.44 12.54
CA THR A 309 36.34 6.15 11.75
C THR A 309 35.32 5.14 11.17
N PRO A 310 34.01 5.40 11.25
CA PRO A 310 32.97 4.50 10.71
C PRO A 310 32.74 4.73 9.20
N PRO A 311 32.20 3.74 8.44
CA PRO A 311 31.91 3.93 7.03
C PRO A 311 30.62 4.74 6.85
N GLY A 312 30.74 5.89 6.19
CA GLY A 312 29.61 6.63 5.61
C GLY A 312 29.12 5.99 4.31
N PRO A 313 27.90 6.33 3.85
CA PRO A 313 27.32 5.77 2.64
C PRO A 313 27.98 6.33 1.37
N VAL A 314 28.12 5.44 0.39
CA VAL A 314 28.73 5.66 -0.93
C VAL A 314 27.86 6.61 -1.77
N LEU A 315 28.43 7.77 -2.11
CA LEU A 315 27.96 8.65 -3.18
C LEU A 315 28.38 8.06 -4.54
N VAL A 316 27.42 7.83 -5.43
CA VAL A 316 27.66 7.50 -6.85
C VAL A 316 27.68 8.82 -7.64
N PRO A 317 28.62 9.05 -8.57
CA PRO A 317 28.84 10.36 -9.17
C PRO A 317 27.77 10.74 -10.20
N ALA A 318 27.41 12.02 -10.20
CA ALA A 318 26.58 12.67 -11.20
C ALA A 318 27.29 12.67 -12.56
N VAL A 319 26.69 11.99 -13.54
CA VAL A 319 27.06 12.15 -14.96
C VAL A 319 26.33 13.37 -15.51
N ARG A 320 27.10 14.39 -15.90
CA ARG A 320 26.65 15.51 -16.73
C ARG A 320 26.14 14.99 -18.07
N ALA A 321 24.85 15.15 -18.35
CA ALA A 321 24.32 15.07 -19.70
C ALA A 321 24.09 16.49 -20.24
N ALA A 322 24.61 16.70 -21.45
CA ALA A 322 24.64 17.94 -22.19
C ALA A 322 23.25 18.41 -22.64
N ALA A 323 23.18 19.71 -22.94
CA ALA A 323 22.01 20.41 -23.45
C ALA A 323 21.43 19.74 -24.71
N ILE A 324 20.14 19.46 -24.67
CA ILE A 324 19.31 19.23 -25.85
C ILE A 324 18.25 20.32 -25.85
N GLU A 325 18.30 21.18 -26.86
CA GLU A 325 17.33 22.25 -27.09
C GLU A 325 15.92 21.67 -27.28
N ARG A 326 14.96 22.20 -26.52
CA ARG A 326 13.54 21.88 -26.63
C ARG A 326 12.87 22.78 -27.68
N PRO A 327 11.97 22.26 -28.54
CA PRO A 327 11.10 23.10 -29.35
C PRO A 327 10.00 23.77 -28.50
N PRO A 328 9.51 24.96 -28.90
CA PRO A 328 8.59 25.74 -28.08
C PRO A 328 7.19 25.12 -27.97
N SER A 329 6.66 25.15 -26.75
CA SER A 329 5.34 24.63 -26.38
C SER A 329 4.18 25.52 -26.87
N ARG A 330 3.04 24.89 -27.18
CA ARG A 330 1.73 25.46 -27.58
C ARG A 330 1.05 26.35 -26.51
N ALA A 331 1.79 26.94 -25.57
CA ALA A 331 1.26 27.82 -24.53
C ALA A 331 1.13 29.30 -24.98
N ALA A 332 1.78 29.71 -26.07
CA ALA A 332 1.75 31.10 -26.56
C ALA A 332 0.42 31.51 -27.24
N ALA A 333 -0.43 30.57 -27.65
CA ALA A 333 -1.67 30.86 -28.37
C ALA A 333 -2.89 31.18 -27.48
N ARG A 334 -2.78 31.03 -26.14
CA ARG A 334 -3.90 31.31 -25.21
C ARG A 334 -3.79 32.63 -24.43
N ALA A 335 -2.64 33.31 -24.49
CA ALA A 335 -2.43 34.61 -23.82
C ALA A 335 -3.01 35.80 -24.61
N GLY A 336 -3.25 35.66 -25.92
CA GLY A 336 -3.75 36.75 -26.78
C GLY A 336 -5.25 37.02 -26.70
N LEU A 337 -6.06 36.08 -26.17
CA LEU A 337 -7.52 36.19 -26.18
C LEU A 337 -8.10 36.94 -24.96
N LEU A 338 -7.41 36.93 -23.82
CA LEU A 338 -7.86 37.60 -22.58
C LEU A 338 -7.43 39.06 -22.49
N ALA A 339 -6.44 39.49 -23.28
CA ALA A 339 -6.04 40.90 -23.38
C ALA A 339 -7.05 41.76 -24.15
N ARG A 340 -7.89 41.17 -25.03
CA ARG A 340 -8.91 41.90 -25.80
C ARG A 340 -10.23 42.12 -25.05
N LEU A 341 -10.46 41.47 -23.90
CA LEU A 341 -11.68 41.63 -23.10
C LEU A 341 -11.55 42.63 -21.94
N ARG A 342 -10.35 43.11 -21.63
CA ARG A 342 -10.13 44.14 -20.59
C ARG A 342 -10.14 45.59 -21.11
N ARG A 343 -10.24 45.80 -22.43
CA ARG A 343 -10.25 47.13 -23.07
C ARG A 343 -11.65 47.63 -23.47
N ARG A 344 -12.71 47.09 -22.85
CA ARG A 344 -14.11 47.50 -23.12
C ARG A 344 -14.91 47.78 -21.84
N ARG A 345 -14.24 48.33 -20.83
CA ARG A 345 -14.88 48.78 -19.58
C ARG A 345 -14.48 50.22 -19.24
N THR A 346 -14.76 51.17 -20.12
CA THR A 346 -14.83 52.60 -19.78
C THR A 346 -15.70 53.30 -20.82
N GLY A 347 -16.99 53.50 -20.53
CA GLY A 347 -17.87 54.31 -21.37
C GLY A 347 -19.34 54.27 -20.96
N GLY A 348 -19.75 55.28 -20.17
CA GLY A 348 -21.15 55.70 -19.97
C GLY A 348 -21.98 54.80 -19.05
N GLY A 349 -22.86 55.28 -18.18
CA GLY A 349 -23.47 56.59 -18.02
C GLY A 349 -24.77 56.37 -17.24
N ARG A 350 -25.04 57.23 -16.27
CA ARG A 350 -26.18 57.15 -15.32
C ARG A 350 -27.54 57.18 -16.05
N GLY A 351 -28.54 56.51 -15.48
CA GLY A 351 -29.96 56.73 -15.82
C GLY A 351 -30.91 56.05 -14.83
N ARG A 352 -31.64 56.87 -14.06
CA ARG A 352 -32.73 56.49 -13.14
C ARG A 352 -33.96 56.02 -13.93
N GLY A 353 -34.80 55.14 -13.38
CA GLY A 353 -36.14 54.91 -13.96
C GLY A 353 -36.99 53.76 -13.39
N ARG A 354 -37.73 54.06 -12.32
CA ARG A 354 -39.08 53.59 -11.92
C ARG A 354 -39.77 52.35 -12.56
N LYS A 355 -40.40 51.60 -11.63
CA LYS A 355 -41.77 50.99 -11.61
C LYS A 355 -42.04 49.62 -12.30
N ARG A 356 -42.52 48.70 -11.45
CA ARG A 356 -43.36 47.48 -11.60
C ARG A 356 -44.48 47.56 -12.68
N PRO A 357 -45.30 46.49 -12.88
CA PRO A 357 -45.08 45.03 -12.92
C PRO A 357 -45.69 44.42 -14.23
N VAL A 358 -45.81 43.09 -14.37
CA VAL A 358 -47.03 42.36 -14.87
C VAL A 358 -46.73 40.87 -15.20
N SER A 359 -47.68 40.06 -14.72
CA SER A 359 -48.14 38.66 -14.95
C SER A 359 -47.38 37.59 -15.75
N TRP A 360 -47.47 36.38 -15.17
CA TRP A 360 -47.57 35.01 -15.72
C TRP A 360 -48.46 34.88 -16.98
N PRO A 361 -48.34 33.81 -17.80
CA PRO A 361 -48.45 32.37 -17.47
C PRO A 361 -47.17 31.55 -17.55
#